data_AF-A0A0R2SA89-F1
#
_entry.id   AF-A0A0R2SA89-F1
#
_cell.length_a   1.000
_cell.length_b   1.000
_cell.length_c   1.000
_cell.angle_alpha   90.00
_cell.angle_beta   90.00
_cell.angle_gamma   90.00
#
_symmetry.space_group_name_H-M   'P 1'
#
loop_
_entity.id
_entity.type
_entity.pdbx_description
1 polymer ?
#
loop_
_entity_poly.entity_id
_entity_poly.type
_entity_poly.pdbx_seq_one_letter_code
_entity_poly.pdbx_strand_id
1 'polypeptide(L)'
;MNPIHLHIILVHVPVAALLFGALSLKIGTFWKSRPAQILGYATIFGGILAAFASGATGEEAEEALEALGGFSHDLIHAHEEAAEGFMIGIWSLAAVALIGFVLLLRNHTKATLFAWIVLIYASIVS
;
A
#
# COMPACT_ATOMS: atom_id res chain seq x y z
N MET A 1 6.32 -17.56 -13.32
CA MET A 1 4.87 -17.59 -13.01
C MET A 1 4.18 -16.72 -14.05
N ASN A 2 2.96 -17.03 -14.50
CA ASN A 2 2.24 -16.13 -15.40
C ASN A 2 1.69 -14.92 -14.61
N PRO A 3 1.28 -13.83 -15.28
CA PRO A 3 0.79 -12.64 -14.59
C PRO A 3 -0.42 -12.87 -13.69
N ILE A 4 -1.37 -13.70 -14.13
CA ILE A 4 -2.58 -14.05 -13.36
C ILE A 4 -2.21 -14.68 -12.00
N HIS A 5 -1.28 -15.66 -11.99
CA HIS A 5 -0.83 -16.27 -10.75
C HIS A 5 -0.12 -15.27 -9.83
N LEU A 6 0.61 -14.31 -10.42
CA LEU A 6 1.29 -13.27 -9.66
C LEU A 6 0.27 -12.30 -9.04
N HIS A 7 -0.73 -11.87 -9.80
CA HIS A 7 -1.80 -10.99 -9.35
C HIS A 7 -2.55 -11.56 -8.13
N ILE A 8 -3.01 -12.81 -8.22
CA ILE A 8 -3.78 -13.47 -7.15
C ILE A 8 -2.97 -13.56 -5.83
N ILE A 9 -1.66 -13.77 -5.91
CA ILE A 9 -0.79 -13.84 -4.73
C ILE A 9 -0.56 -12.45 -4.14
N LEU A 10 -0.41 -11.43 -4.99
CA LEU A 10 0.00 -10.09 -4.56
C LEU A 10 -1.16 -9.21 -4.14
N VAL A 11 -2.38 -9.41 -4.64
CA VAL A 11 -3.51 -8.48 -4.48
C VAL A 11 -3.86 -8.14 -3.02
N HIS A 12 -3.61 -9.05 -2.08
CA HIS A 12 -3.88 -8.81 -0.65
C HIS A 12 -2.70 -8.17 0.11
N VAL A 13 -1.50 -8.21 -0.47
CA VAL A 13 -0.27 -7.75 0.19
C VAL A 13 -0.28 -6.25 0.47
N PRO A 14 -0.71 -5.35 -0.44
CA PRO A 14 -0.72 -3.91 -0.21
C PRO A 14 -1.50 -3.50 1.04
N VAL A 15 -2.74 -4.00 1.17
CA VAL A 15 -3.63 -3.66 2.28
C VAL A 15 -3.09 -4.22 3.61
N ALA A 16 -2.61 -5.47 3.60
CA ALA A 16 -2.00 -6.07 4.79
C ALA A 16 -0.74 -5.29 5.23
N ALA A 17 0.11 -4.91 4.28
CA ALA A 17 1.32 -4.15 4.56
C ALA A 17 1.01 -2.74 5.09
N LEU A 18 -0.02 -2.06 4.55
CA LEU A 18 -0.49 -0.79 5.11
C LEU A 18 -0.98 -0.95 6.55
N LEU A 19 -1.78 -1.97 6.84
CA LEU A 19 -2.28 -2.22 8.19
C LEU A 19 -1.15 -2.48 9.19
N PHE A 20 -0.27 -3.44 8.91
CA PHE A 20 0.82 -3.80 9.81
C PHE A 20 1.91 -2.73 9.89
N GLY A 21 2.19 -2.06 8.77
CA GLY A 21 3.12 -0.94 8.70
C GLY A 21 2.62 0.26 9.51
N ALA A 22 1.34 0.62 9.37
CA ALA A 22 0.71 1.67 10.17
C ALA A 22 0.69 1.32 11.67
N LEU A 23 0.37 0.07 12.03
CA LEU A 23 0.42 -0.37 13.42
C LEU A 23 1.83 -0.22 14.00
N SER A 24 2.85 -0.71 13.30
CA SER A 24 4.26 -0.60 13.73
C SER A 24 4.72 0.86 13.82
N LEU A 25 4.35 1.70 12.85
CA LEU A 25 4.66 3.13 12.85
C LEU A 25 3.96 3.86 14.00
N LYS A 26 2.70 3.53 14.31
CA LYS A 26 1.95 4.08 15.45
C LYS A 26 2.61 3.70 16.77
N ILE A 27 2.91 2.42 16.96
CA ILE A 27 3.62 1.88 18.13
C ILE A 27 4.97 2.59 18.29
N GLY A 28 5.75 2.65 17.21
CA GLY A 28 7.06 3.28 17.21
C GLY A 28 7.01 4.79 17.48
N THR A 29 5.97 5.48 17.00
CA THR A 29 5.78 6.92 17.25
C THR A 29 5.34 7.18 18.68
N PHE A 30 4.38 6.41 19.19
CA PHE A 30 3.86 6.55 20.56
C PHE A 30 4.91 6.22 21.62
N TRP A 31 5.65 5.12 21.46
CA TRP A 31 6.70 4.69 22.40
C TRP A 31 8.10 5.19 22.04
N LYS A 32 8.24 6.06 21.03
CA LYS A 32 9.53 6.61 20.57
C LYS A 32 10.56 5.53 20.19
N SER A 33 10.10 4.38 19.71
CA SER A 33 10.97 3.29 19.26
C SER A 33 11.37 3.50 17.79
N ARG A 34 12.63 3.91 17.58
CA ARG A 34 13.19 4.09 16.23
C ARG A 34 13.16 2.80 15.39
N PRO A 35 13.50 1.60 15.93
CA PRO A 35 13.38 0.36 15.16
C PRO A 35 11.94 0.08 14.70
N ALA A 36 10.94 0.31 15.56
CA ALA A 36 9.53 0.11 15.19
C ALA A 36 9.08 1.12 14.12
N GLN A 37 9.52 2.38 14.20
CA GLN A 37 9.23 3.36 13.14
C GLN A 37 9.85 2.96 11.79
N ILE A 38 11.11 2.51 11.79
CA ILE A 38 11.79 2.02 10.58
C ILE A 38 11.06 0.82 10.00
N LEU A 39 10.68 -0.15 10.85
CA LEU A 39 9.88 -1.30 10.44
C LEU A 39 8.55 -0.86 9.82
N GLY A 40 7.85 0.07 10.46
CA GLY A 40 6.60 0.63 9.94
C GLY A 40 6.74 1.22 8.54
N TYR A 41 7.72 2.12 8.35
CA TYR A 41 8.00 2.69 7.02
C TYR A 41 8.42 1.63 6.00
N ALA A 42 9.31 0.71 6.37
CA ALA A 42 9.77 -0.35 5.48
C ALA A 42 8.63 -1.26 5.02
N THR A 43 7.73 -1.64 5.94
CA THR A 43 6.54 -2.43 5.62
C THR A 43 5.60 -1.65 4.69
N ILE A 44 5.35 -0.36 4.94
CA ILE A 44 4.54 0.50 4.05
C ILE A 44 5.15 0.54 2.64
N PHE A 45 6.47 0.74 2.52
CA PHE A 45 7.14 0.71 1.21
C PHE A 45 7.07 -0.66 0.53
N GLY A 46 7.17 -1.75 1.29
CA GLY A 46 6.92 -3.10 0.76
C GLY A 46 5.51 -3.26 0.20
N GLY A 47 4.51 -2.69 0.89
CA GLY A 47 3.12 -2.63 0.43
C GLY A 47 2.95 -1.83 -0.87
N ILE A 48 3.59 -0.66 -0.97
CA ILE A 48 3.58 0.18 -2.17
C ILE A 48 4.18 -0.58 -3.37
N LEU A 49 5.30 -1.28 -3.18
CA LEU A 49 5.91 -2.09 -4.24
C LEU A 49 5.02 -3.25 -4.66
N ALA A 50 4.37 -3.92 -3.71
CA ALA A 50 3.40 -4.97 -4.01
C ALA A 50 2.18 -4.43 -4.76
N ALA A 51 1.74 -3.21 -4.45
CA ALA A 51 0.60 -2.57 -5.11
C ALA A 51 0.93 -2.31 -6.58
N PHE A 52 2.15 -1.81 -6.86
CA PHE A 52 2.63 -1.64 -8.22
C PHE A 52 2.65 -2.95 -9.01
N ALA A 53 3.19 -4.02 -8.41
CA ALA A 53 3.25 -5.32 -9.06
C ALA A 53 1.86 -5.94 -9.26
N SER A 54 0.93 -5.75 -8.31
CA SER A 54 -0.46 -6.20 -8.43
C SER A 54 -1.20 -5.45 -9.53
N GLY A 55 -1.07 -4.12 -9.58
CA GLY A 55 -1.69 -3.29 -10.63
C GLY A 55 -1.15 -3.61 -12.02
N ALA A 56 0.18 -3.81 -12.15
CA ALA A 56 0.81 -4.19 -13.42
C ALA A 56 0.39 -5.58 -13.94
N THR A 57 -0.31 -6.38 -13.15
CA THR A 57 -0.81 -7.72 -13.53
C THR A 57 -2.33 -7.83 -13.44
N GLY A 58 -3.03 -6.71 -13.18
CA GLY A 58 -4.48 -6.66 -12.97
C GLY A 58 -5.30 -6.87 -14.23
N GLU A 59 -5.00 -6.09 -15.28
CA GLU A 59 -5.69 -6.15 -16.57
C GLU A 59 -5.68 -7.57 -17.16
N GLU A 60 -4.52 -8.22 -17.18
CA GLU A 60 -4.38 -9.61 -17.65
C GLU A 60 -5.13 -10.63 -16.78
N ALA A 61 -5.35 -10.32 -15.50
CA ALA A 61 -6.15 -11.15 -14.59
C ALA A 61 -7.67 -10.95 -14.81
N GLU A 62 -8.10 -9.71 -15.09
CA GLU A 62 -9.47 -9.38 -15.48
C GLU A 62 -9.86 -10.05 -16.79
N GLU A 63 -9.09 -9.83 -17.87
CA GLU A 63 -9.36 -10.42 -19.19
C GLU A 63 -9.46 -11.95 -19.10
N ALA A 64 -8.60 -12.58 -18.31
CA ALA A 64 -8.62 -14.03 -18.11
C ALA A 64 -9.88 -14.49 -17.37
N LEU A 65 -10.36 -13.72 -16.38
CA LEU A 65 -11.57 -14.05 -15.63
C LEU A 65 -12.83 -13.86 -16.48
N GLU A 66 -12.85 -12.82 -17.32
CA GLU A 66 -13.93 -12.56 -18.26
C GLU A 66 -14.03 -13.62 -19.35
N ALA A 67 -12.88 -14.05 -19.91
CA ALA A 67 -12.81 -15.08 -20.93
C ALA A 67 -13.29 -16.47 -20.44
N LEU A 68 -13.17 -16.76 -19.15
CA LEU A 68 -13.70 -18.00 -18.56
C LEU A 68 -15.24 -18.06 -18.57
N GLY A 69 -15.90 -16.90 -18.58
CA GLY A 69 -17.35 -16.79 -18.47
C GLY A 69 -17.90 -17.22 -17.11
N GLY A 70 -19.15 -16.84 -16.82
CA GLY A 70 -19.82 -17.17 -15.55
C GLY A 70 -19.59 -16.18 -14.41
N PHE A 71 -18.81 -15.13 -14.63
CA PHE A 71 -18.67 -13.97 -13.75
C PHE A 71 -19.26 -12.71 -14.40
N SER A 72 -19.65 -11.74 -13.59
CA SER A 72 -20.23 -10.48 -14.08
C SER A 72 -19.13 -9.51 -14.48
N HIS A 73 -19.04 -9.18 -15.77
CA HIS A 73 -18.15 -8.13 -16.31
C HIS A 73 -18.25 -6.84 -15.49
N ASP A 74 -19.47 -6.32 -15.31
CA ASP A 74 -19.70 -5.07 -14.56
C ASP A 74 -19.14 -5.09 -13.12
N LEU A 75 -19.12 -6.26 -12.46
CA LEU A 75 -18.58 -6.38 -11.10
C LEU A 75 -17.05 -6.48 -11.10
N ILE A 76 -16.47 -7.14 -12.10
CA ILE A 76 -15.02 -7.25 -12.26
C ILE A 76 -14.45 -5.87 -12.60
N HIS A 77 -15.02 -5.22 -13.60
CA HIS A 77 -14.57 -3.90 -14.04
C HIS A 77 -14.72 -2.84 -12.93
N ALA A 78 -15.83 -2.87 -12.17
CA ALA A 78 -15.99 -1.98 -11.01
C ALA A 78 -14.97 -2.25 -9.89
N HIS A 79 -14.49 -3.50 -9.76
CA HIS A 79 -13.41 -3.83 -8.83
C HIS A 79 -12.06 -3.30 -9.32
N GLU A 80 -11.78 -3.42 -10.61
CA GLU A 80 -10.58 -2.86 -11.24
C GLU A 80 -10.54 -1.33 -11.11
N GLU A 81 -11.61 -0.63 -11.47
CA GLU A 81 -11.69 0.83 -11.37
C GLU A 81 -11.48 1.31 -9.92
N ALA A 82 -12.02 0.58 -8.94
CA ALA A 82 -11.76 0.84 -7.53
C ALA A 82 -10.28 0.61 -7.15
N ALA A 83 -9.64 -0.43 -7.68
CA ALA A 83 -8.23 -0.73 -7.46
C ALA A 83 -7.31 0.33 -8.11
N GLU A 84 -7.65 0.83 -9.30
CA GLU A 84 -6.95 1.95 -9.93
C GLU A 84 -7.06 3.23 -9.10
N GLY A 85 -8.26 3.53 -8.59
CA GLY A 85 -8.47 4.64 -7.66
C GLY A 85 -7.62 4.51 -6.38
N PHE A 86 -7.56 3.30 -5.82
CA PHE A 86 -6.70 2.99 -4.68
C PHE A 86 -5.21 3.23 -5.00
N MET A 87 -4.75 2.81 -6.19
CA MET A 87 -3.36 3.01 -6.63
C MET A 87 -2.96 4.49 -6.66
N ILE A 88 -3.85 5.39 -7.09
CA ILE A 88 -3.61 6.84 -7.04
C ILE A 88 -3.32 7.31 -5.61
N GLY A 89 -4.13 6.85 -4.64
CA GLY A 89 -3.92 7.15 -3.22
C GLY A 89 -2.63 6.57 -2.65
N ILE A 90 -2.22 5.39 -3.12
CA ILE A 90 -0.95 4.76 -2.73
C ILE A 90 0.25 5.57 -3.20
N TRP A 91 0.23 6.12 -4.42
CA TRP A 91 1.33 6.93 -4.95
C TRP A 91 1.56 8.21 -4.17
N SER A 92 0.49 8.92 -3.81
CA SER A 92 0.58 10.12 -2.98
C SER A 92 0.98 9.79 -1.54
N LEU A 93 0.49 8.68 -0.97
CA LEU A 93 0.94 8.19 0.33
C LEU A 93 2.43 7.87 0.32
N ALA A 94 2.94 7.27 -0.75
CA ALA A 94 4.37 6.97 -0.92
C ALA A 94 5.23 8.23 -0.84
N ALA A 95 4.82 9.32 -1.48
CA ALA A 95 5.53 10.59 -1.43
C ALA A 95 5.60 11.14 0.02
N VAL A 96 4.47 11.14 0.73
CA VAL A 96 4.41 11.62 2.12
C VAL A 96 5.21 10.72 3.07
N ALA A 97 5.11 9.40 2.89
CA ALA A 97 5.86 8.41 3.66
C ALA A 97 7.37 8.53 3.43
N LEU A 98 7.81 8.81 2.21
CA LEU A 98 9.21 9.06 1.89
C LEU A 98 9.75 10.29 2.63
N ILE A 99 9.00 11.39 2.65
CA ILE A 99 9.37 12.58 3.42
C ILE A 99 9.48 12.23 4.91
N GLY A 100 8.48 11.56 5.47
CA GLY A 100 8.49 11.13 6.88
C GLY A 100 9.68 10.23 7.23
N PHE A 101 10.00 9.27 6.35
CA PHE A 101 11.13 8.37 6.53
C PHE A 101 12.47 9.10 6.44
N VAL A 102 12.67 10.01 5.48
CA VAL A 102 13.89 10.81 5.37
C VAL A 102 14.07 11.71 6.60
N LEU A 103 13.00 12.35 7.08
CA LEU A 103 13.03 13.16 8.30
C LEU A 103 13.39 12.32 9.53
N LEU A 104 12.85 11.10 9.63
CA LEU A 104 13.21 10.14 10.67
C LEU A 104 14.70 9.79 10.62
N LEU A 105 15.21 9.43 9.44
CA LEU A 105 16.62 9.07 9.26
C LEU A 105 17.55 10.22 9.67
N ARG A 106 17.16 11.46 9.37
CA ARG A 106 17.91 12.68 9.72
C ARG A 106 17.68 13.20 11.15
N ASN A 107 16.91 12.48 11.99
CA ASN A 107 16.54 12.92 13.35
C ASN A 107 15.93 14.34 13.39
N HIS A 108 15.17 14.70 12.36
CA HIS A 108 14.60 16.04 12.25
C HIS A 108 13.41 16.21 13.21
N THR A 109 13.22 17.41 13.77
CA THR A 109 12.15 17.70 14.76
C THR A 109 10.74 17.43 14.24
N LYS A 110 10.55 17.54 12.92
CA LYS A 110 9.28 17.26 12.22
C LYS A 110 9.01 15.78 11.92
N ALA A 111 9.91 14.85 12.27
CA ALA A 111 9.73 13.42 11.98
C ALA A 111 8.45 12.86 12.61
N THR A 112 8.15 13.22 13.86
CA THR A 112 6.91 12.80 14.55
C THR A 112 5.66 13.36 13.90
N LEU A 113 5.68 14.63 13.46
CA LEU A 113 4.56 15.23 12.75
C LEU A 113 4.25 14.45 11.46
N PHE A 114 5.28 14.18 10.65
CA PHE A 114 5.09 13.44 9.41
C PHE A 114 4.66 11.99 9.64
N ALA A 115 5.14 11.33 10.70
CA ALA A 115 4.65 9.99 11.05
C ALA A 115 3.14 10.00 11.32
N TRP A 116 2.61 11.00 12.03
CA TRP A 116 1.16 11.14 12.22
C TRP A 116 0.41 11.48 10.94
N ILE A 117 0.96 12.33 10.07
CA ILE A 117 0.37 12.60 8.76
C ILE A 117 0.28 11.31 7.93
N VAL A 118 1.33 10.50 7.90
CA VAL A 118 1.34 9.20 7.21
C VAL A 118 0.28 8.26 7.79
N LEU A 119 0.14 8.19 9.12
CA LEU A 119 -0.85 7.33 9.76
C LEU A 119 -2.29 7.75 9.43
N ILE A 120 -2.59 9.05 9.50
CA ILE A 120 -3.91 9.58 9.14
C ILE A 120 -4.16 9.33 7.66
N TYR A 121 -3.17 9.59 6.80
CA TYR A 121 -3.36 9.44 5.38
C TYR A 121 -3.54 7.97 4.97
N ALA A 122 -2.73 7.07 5.53
CA ALA A 122 -2.89 5.63 5.34
C ALA A 122 -4.32 5.18 5.73
N SER A 123 -4.90 5.69 6.81
CA SER A 123 -6.28 5.33 7.20
C SER A 123 -7.39 5.84 6.28
N ILE A 124 -7.09 6.81 5.40
CA ILE A 124 -8.03 7.34 4.41
C ILE A 124 -7.91 6.58 3.08
N VAL A 125 -6.69 6.13 2.75
CA VAL A 125 -6.39 5.41 1.50
C VAL A 125 -6.70 3.92 1.62
N SER A 126 -6.62 3.34 2.82
CA SER A 126 -6.94 1.92 3.09
C SER A 126 -8.44 1.68 3.16
#